data_AF-A0A451CSP6-F1
#
_entry.id   AF-A0A451CSP6-F1
#
_cell.length_a   1.000
_cell.length_b   1.000
_cell.length_c   1.000
_cell.angle_alpha   90.00
_cell.angle_beta   90.00
_cell.angle_gamma   90.00
#
_symmetry.space_group_name_H-M   'P 1'
#
loop_
_entity.id
_entity.type
_entity.pdbx_description
1 polymer ?
#
loop_
_entity_poly.entity_id
_entity_poly.type
_entity_poly.pdbx_seq_one_letter_code
_entity_poly.pdbx_strand_id
1 'polypeptide(L)'
;MIIDRTMNEETCGARHYGHQRKEPGSHRYLAAYVARLCERYDSRRILDIGCGNGALCRDLSLRGHEVVGLEPSTAALKFRYHLG
;
A
#
# COMPACT_ATOMS: atom_id res chain seq x y z
N MET A 1 -7.49 3.87 5.75
CA MET A 1 -6.20 3.99 5.02
C MET A 1 -5.61 5.37 5.28
N ILE A 2 -4.56 5.42 6.09
CA ILE A 2 -3.71 6.60 6.23
C ILE A 2 -2.43 6.29 5.47
N ILE A 3 -2.08 7.14 4.49
CA ILE A 3 -0.75 7.10 3.87
C ILE A 3 0.05 8.19 4.57
N ASP A 4 0.99 7.78 5.43
CA ASP A 4 1.84 8.73 6.13
C ASP A 4 2.95 9.24 5.19
N ARG A 5 3.15 10.56 5.20
CA ARG A 5 4.04 11.32 4.30
C ARG A 5 5.36 11.70 4.96
N THR A 6 5.63 11.21 6.17
CA THR A 6 6.80 11.62 6.96
C THR A 6 8.15 11.10 6.44
N MET A 7 8.18 10.21 5.43
CA MET A 7 9.41 9.73 4.82
C MET A 7 9.86 10.62 3.65
N ASN A 8 10.94 11.37 3.82
CA ASN A 8 11.52 12.24 2.79
C ASN A 8 12.29 11.42 1.73
N GLU A 9 12.12 11.72 0.44
CA GLU A 9 12.82 11.04 -0.67
C GLU A 9 14.35 11.18 -0.57
N GLU A 10 14.83 12.27 0.03
CA GLU A 10 16.25 12.56 0.21
C GLU A 10 16.97 11.56 1.12
N THR A 11 16.28 10.94 2.08
CA THR A 11 16.89 10.04 3.07
C THR A 11 16.96 8.58 2.59
N CYS A 12 16.18 8.20 1.57
CA CYS A 12 16.09 6.82 1.07
C CYS A 12 16.92 6.55 -0.21
N GLY A 13 17.48 7.62 -0.79
CA GLY A 13 18.05 7.61 -2.14
C GLY A 13 16.91 7.55 -3.15
N ALA A 14 16.79 8.58 -3.99
CA ALA A 14 15.70 8.71 -4.96
C ALA A 14 15.57 7.46 -5.84
N ARG A 15 14.61 6.59 -5.51
CA ARG A 15 14.30 5.39 -6.29
C ARG A 15 13.01 5.65 -7.05
N HIS A 16 13.12 5.54 -8.37
CA HIS A 16 12.01 5.65 -9.31
C HIS A 16 10.87 4.70 -8.89
N TYR A 17 9.64 5.22 -8.85
CA TYR A 17 8.46 4.38 -8.63
C TYR A 17 8.37 3.33 -9.74
N GLY A 18 8.66 2.08 -9.41
CA GLY A 18 8.79 0.99 -10.39
C GLY A 18 7.47 0.57 -11.05
N HIS A 19 6.34 1.11 -10.61
CA HIS A 19 5.03 0.77 -11.17
C HIS A 19 4.76 1.62 -12.43
N GLN A 20 5.08 1.06 -13.60
CA GLN A 20 4.86 1.73 -14.90
C GLN A 20 3.47 1.49 -15.50
N ARG A 21 2.55 0.84 -14.76
CA ARG A 21 1.18 0.63 -15.24
C ARG A 21 0.33 1.89 -15.03
N LYS A 22 -0.41 2.28 -16.07
CA LYS A 22 -1.36 3.42 -16.05
C LYS A 22 -2.50 3.24 -15.05
N GLU A 23 -2.87 2.00 -14.72
CA GLU A 23 -3.99 1.69 -13.82
C GLU A 23 -3.50 1.25 -12.43
N PRO A 24 -4.15 1.74 -11.36
CA PRO A 24 -3.86 1.30 -9.99
C PRO A 24 -4.16 -0.20 -9.83
N GLY A 25 -3.34 -0.89 -9.05
CA GLY A 25 -3.51 -2.32 -8.80
C GLY A 25 -2.40 -2.91 -7.94
N SER A 26 -2.70 -4.05 -7.34
CA SER A 26 -1.74 -4.92 -6.68
C SER A 26 -1.41 -6.11 -7.59
N HIS A 27 -0.31 -6.79 -7.30
CA HIS A 27 -0.12 -8.16 -7.79
C HIS A 27 -1.20 -9.04 -7.14
N ARG A 28 -2.27 -9.37 -7.87
CA ARG A 28 -3.47 -10.06 -7.32
C ARG A 28 -3.17 -11.32 -6.51
N TYR A 29 -2.10 -12.05 -6.87
CA TYR A 29 -1.67 -13.25 -6.14
C TYR A 29 -1.15 -12.91 -4.72
N LEU A 30 -0.48 -11.77 -4.55
CA LEU A 30 -0.01 -11.31 -3.23
C LEU A 30 -1.19 -10.93 -2.34
N ALA A 31 -2.17 -10.20 -2.87
CA ALA A 31 -3.31 -9.73 -2.07
C ALA A 31 -4.10 -10.88 -1.42
N ALA A 32 -4.40 -11.94 -2.18
CA ALA A 32 -5.10 -13.10 -1.66
C ALA A 32 -4.29 -13.86 -0.59
N TYR A 33 -2.97 -14.03 -0.83
CA TYR A 33 -2.10 -14.72 0.11
C TYR A 33 -1.92 -13.93 1.41
N VAL A 34 -1.66 -12.62 1.31
CA VAL A 34 -1.50 -11.73 2.48
C VAL A 34 -2.78 -11.71 3.30
N ALA A 35 -3.95 -11.56 2.67
CA ALA A 35 -5.21 -11.56 3.41
C ALA A 35 -5.45 -12.89 4.15
N ARG A 36 -5.13 -14.04 3.52
CA ARG A 36 -5.19 -15.34 4.20
C ARG A 36 -4.26 -15.41 5.42
N LEU A 37 -3.07 -14.80 5.35
CA LEU A 37 -2.18 -14.71 6.50
C LEU A 37 -2.77 -13.82 7.60
N CYS A 38 -3.33 -12.66 7.24
CA CYS A 38 -3.97 -11.76 8.19
C CYS A 38 -5.14 -12.44 8.93
N GLU A 39 -5.97 -13.19 8.22
CA GLU A 39 -7.07 -13.99 8.80
C GLU A 39 -6.52 -15.09 9.72
N ARG A 40 -5.50 -15.83 9.28
CA ARG A 40 -4.88 -16.92 10.07
C ARG A 40 -4.34 -16.44 11.42
N TYR A 41 -3.83 -15.21 11.47
CA TYR A 41 -3.19 -14.65 12.66
C TYR A 41 -4.04 -13.60 13.38
N ASP A 42 -5.33 -13.47 13.05
CA ASP A 42 -6.25 -12.44 13.57
C ASP A 42 -5.62 -11.03 13.57
N SER A 43 -4.94 -10.69 12.48
CA SER A 43 -4.17 -9.45 12.38
C SER A 43 -5.10 -8.26 12.20
N ARG A 44 -5.27 -7.44 13.24
CA ARG A 44 -6.14 -6.25 13.19
C ARG A 44 -5.47 -5.01 12.62
N ARG A 45 -4.16 -4.85 12.87
CA ARG A 45 -3.36 -3.68 12.48
C ARG A 45 -2.27 -4.08 11.52
N ILE A 46 -2.17 -3.38 10.40
CA ILE A 46 -1.27 -3.72 9.30
C ILE A 46 -0.50 -2.47 8.89
N LEU A 47 0.83 -2.62 8.79
CA LEU A 47 1.72 -1.64 8.17
C LEU A 47 2.19 -2.20 6.82
N ASP A 48 1.93 -1.47 5.74
CA ASP A 48 2.34 -1.82 4.37
C ASP A 48 3.49 -0.90 3.92
N ILE A 49 4.72 -1.43 3.88
CA ILE A 49 5.94 -0.67 3.56
C ILE A 49 6.24 -0.79 2.06
N GLY A 50 6.31 0.35 1.37
CA GLY A 50 6.34 0.38 -0.09
C GLY A 50 4.96 0.10 -0.68
N CYS A 51 3.92 0.70 -0.08
CA CYS A 51 2.53 0.40 -0.43
C CYS A 51 2.13 0.86 -1.85
N GLY A 52 2.98 1.64 -2.51
CA GLY A 52 2.74 2.19 -3.84
C GLY A 52 1.44 2.97 -3.93
N ASN A 53 0.60 2.60 -4.89
CA ASN A 53 -0.72 3.21 -5.10
C ASN A 53 -1.76 2.84 -4.01
N GLY A 54 -1.41 1.97 -3.06
CA GLY A 54 -2.26 1.57 -1.96
C GLY A 54 -3.32 0.51 -2.31
N ALA A 55 -3.19 -0.21 -3.42
CA ALA A 55 -4.15 -1.26 -3.81
C ALA A 55 -4.31 -2.34 -2.72
N LEU A 56 -3.18 -2.84 -2.19
CA LEU A 56 -3.19 -3.84 -1.12
C LEU A 56 -3.79 -3.25 0.17
N CYS A 57 -3.40 -2.02 0.52
CA CYS A 57 -3.98 -1.28 1.64
C CYS A 57 -5.51 -1.19 1.55
N ARG A 58 -6.04 -0.89 0.36
CA ARG A 58 -7.49 -0.82 0.11
C ARG A 58 -8.14 -2.19 0.28
N ASP A 59 -7.60 -3.22 -0.35
CA ASP A 59 -8.15 -4.58 -0.30
C ASP A 59 -8.23 -5.10 1.14
N LEU A 60 -7.18 -4.87 1.94
CA LEU A 60 -7.13 -5.25 3.35
C LEU A 60 -8.07 -4.39 4.21
N SER A 61 -8.18 -3.09 3.92
CA SER A 61 -9.15 -2.21 4.62
C SER A 61 -10.59 -2.64 4.36
N LEU A 62 -10.94 -3.02 3.12
CA LEU A 62 -12.29 -3.53 2.77
C LEU A 62 -12.64 -4.84 3.47
N ARG A 63 -11.63 -5.59 3.93
CA ARG A 63 -11.79 -6.81 4.74
C ARG A 63 -11.86 -6.52 6.24
N GLY A 64 -11.84 -5.26 6.66
CA GLY A 64 -11.98 -4.84 8.06
C GLY A 64 -10.67 -4.65 8.82
N HIS A 65 -9.51 -4.71 8.15
CA HIS A 65 -8.22 -4.45 8.79
C HIS A 65 -7.95 -2.94 8.93
N GLU A 66 -7.30 -2.53 10.03
CA GLU A 66 -6.78 -1.18 10.22
C GLU A 66 -5.41 -1.08 9.54
N VAL A 67 -5.36 -0.43 8.37
CA VAL A 67 -4.16 -0.39 7.53
C VAL A 67 -3.56 1.00 7.41
N VAL A 68 -2.24 1.07 7.67
CA VAL A 68 -1.38 2.22 7.40
C VAL A 68 -0.43 1.86 6.26
N GLY A 69 -0.39 2.70 5.23
CA GLY A 69 0.53 2.55 4.10
C GLY A 69 1.69 3.55 4.19
N LEU A 70 2.89 3.11 3.86
CA LEU A 70 4.08 3.95 3.77
C LEU A 70 4.66 3.84 2.36
N GLU A 71 4.72 4.96 1.65
CA GLU A 71 5.29 5.03 0.29
C GLU A 71 6.15 6.29 0.18
N PRO A 72 7.48 6.16 0.05
CA PRO A 72 8.37 7.30 -0.07
C PRO A 72 8.25 8.01 -1.42
N SER A 73 7.81 7.32 -2.49
CA SER A 73 7.71 7.93 -3.80
C SER A 73 6.48 8.81 -3.95
N THR A 74 6.71 10.10 -4.14
CA THR A 74 5.66 11.08 -4.47
C THR A 74 4.96 10.76 -5.79
N ALA A 75 5.65 10.10 -6.74
CA ALA A 75 5.07 9.70 -8.03
C ALA A 75 3.97 8.64 -7.89
N ALA A 76 4.05 7.78 -6.87
CA ALA A 76 3.03 6.77 -6.58
C ALA A 76 1.66 7.40 -6.25
N LEU A 77 1.68 8.61 -5.67
CA LEU A 77 0.46 9.33 -5.28
C LEU A 77 -0.43 9.68 -6.47
N LYS A 78 0.13 9.84 -7.68
CA LYS A 78 -0.64 10.12 -8.90
C LYS A 78 -1.62 9.02 -9.27
N PHE A 79 -1.35 7.78 -8.83
CA PHE A 79 -2.15 6.60 -9.13
C PHE A 79 -2.86 6.06 -7.89
N ARG A 80 -2.84 6.81 -6.79
CA ARG A 80 -3.35 6.36 -5.50
C ARG A 80 -4.86 6.11 -5.56
N TYR A 81 -5.31 5.01 -4.94
CA TYR A 81 -6.71 4.86 -4.60
C TYR A 81 -7.18 5.96 -3.64
N HIS A 82 -8.18 6.72 -4.07
CA HIS A 82 -8.94 7.60 -3.18
C HIS A 82 -10.15 6.82 -2.69
N LEU A 83 -10.28 6.70 -1.37
CA LEU A 83 -11.56 6.34 -0.76
C LEU A 83 -12.32 7.65 -0.64
N GLY A 84 -13.46 7.75 -1.34
CA GLY A 84 -14.43 8.81 -1.12
C GLY A 84 -15.02 8.73 0.28
#